data_AF-A0AA96UIJ0-F1
#
_entry.id   AF-A0AA96UIJ0-F1
#
_cell.length_a   1.000
_cell.length_b   1.000
_cell.length_c   1.000
_cell.angle_alpha   90.00
_cell.angle_beta   90.00
_cell.angle_gamma   90.00
#
_symmetry.space_group_name_H-M   'P 1'
#
loop_
_entity.id
_entity.type
_entity.pdbx_description
1 polymer ?
#
loop_
_entity_poly.entity_id
_entity_poly.type
_entity_poly.pdbx_seq_one_letter_code
_entity_poly.pdbx_strand_id
1 'polypeptide(L)'
;MPTREELAVTVRTVISDVLGTEPDALQERTSLADDHGVDSLELMEIGARLERTLHLRIDPDDLLSARDVGHAVDLLHARLADPATAAPRSRPAGAVIDLVPAPEGAA
;
A
#
# COMPACT_ATOMS: atom_id res chain seq x y z
N MET A 1 8.57 -20.35 -5.08
CA MET A 1 8.23 -19.12 -4.35
C MET A 1 9.22 -18.06 -4.77
N PRO A 2 8.78 -16.90 -5.29
CA PRO A 2 9.69 -15.80 -5.59
C PRO A 2 10.43 -15.40 -4.31
N THR A 3 11.71 -15.07 -4.44
CA THR A 3 12.48 -14.59 -3.29
C THR A 3 12.09 -13.14 -2.96
N ARG A 4 12.43 -12.69 -1.76
CA ARG A 4 12.23 -11.29 -1.34
C ARG A 4 12.91 -10.31 -2.30
N GLU A 5 14.06 -10.65 -2.86
CA GLU A 5 14.74 -9.83 -3.88
C GLU A 5 13.95 -9.75 -5.19
N GLU A 6 13.41 -10.87 -5.69
CA GLU A 6 12.56 -10.85 -6.90
C GLU A 6 11.27 -10.06 -6.70
N LEU A 7 10.70 -10.14 -5.49
CA LEU A 7 9.59 -9.29 -5.08
C LEU A 7 9.98 -7.81 -5.02
N ALA A 8 11.16 -7.49 -4.46
CA ALA A 8 11.65 -6.12 -4.40
C ALA A 8 11.79 -5.50 -5.80
N VAL A 9 12.34 -6.26 -6.75
CA VAL A 9 12.44 -5.82 -8.15
C VAL A 9 11.04 -5.59 -8.71
N THR A 10 10.13 -6.55 -8.55
CA THR A 10 8.75 -6.44 -9.06
C THR A 10 8.02 -5.23 -8.48
N VAL A 11 8.11 -5.02 -7.17
CA VAL A 11 7.49 -3.90 -6.46
C VAL A 11 8.04 -2.57 -6.94
N ARG A 12 9.37 -2.43 -7.01
CA ARG A 12 10.01 -1.21 -7.51
C ARG A 12 9.63 -0.92 -8.96
N THR A 13 9.60 -1.93 -9.82
CA THR A 13 9.18 -1.77 -11.23
C THR A 13 7.73 -1.30 -11.34
N VAL A 14 6.81 -1.84 -10.55
CA VAL A 14 5.42 -1.40 -10.59
C VAL A 14 5.27 0.03 -10.07
N ILE A 15 5.92 0.34 -8.94
CA ILE A 15 5.91 1.69 -8.37
C ILE A 15 6.52 2.70 -9.34
N SER A 16 7.66 2.36 -9.94
CA SER A 16 8.37 3.23 -10.88
C SER A 16 7.55 3.52 -12.13
N ASP A 17 6.81 2.53 -12.64
CA ASP A 17 5.92 2.69 -13.80
C ASP A 17 4.73 3.61 -13.49
N VAL A 18 4.19 3.54 -12.26
CA VAL A 18 3.09 4.42 -11.83
C VAL A 18 3.59 5.85 -11.58
N LEU A 19 4.74 6.01 -10.91
CA LEU A 19 5.31 7.31 -10.58
C LEU A 19 6.08 7.97 -11.74
N GLY A 20 6.37 7.22 -12.80
CA GLY A 20 7.24 7.67 -13.87
C GLY A 20 8.68 7.99 -13.41
N THR A 21 9.17 7.27 -12.40
CA THR A 21 10.54 7.40 -11.89
C THR A 21 11.38 6.17 -12.22
N GLU A 22 12.65 6.16 -11.83
CA GLU A 22 13.55 5.02 -12.04
C GLU A 22 13.41 4.00 -10.89
N PRO A 23 13.27 2.69 -11.18
CA PRO A 23 13.17 1.66 -10.15
C PRO A 23 14.45 1.51 -9.31
N ASP A 24 15.61 1.93 -9.84
CA ASP A 24 16.89 1.92 -9.13
C ASP A 24 16.98 3.05 -8.07
N ALA A 25 16.25 4.14 -8.28
CA ALA A 25 16.14 5.23 -7.31
C ALA A 25 15.29 4.82 -6.08
N LEU A 26 14.41 3.84 -6.24
CA LEU A 26 13.58 3.29 -5.17
C LEU A 26 14.38 2.30 -4.32
N GLN A 27 14.86 2.75 -3.17
CA GLN A 27 15.54 1.91 -2.20
C GLN A 27 14.56 1.33 -1.18
N GLU A 28 15.00 0.33 -0.41
CA GLU A 28 14.14 -0.28 0.60
C GLU A 28 13.68 0.68 1.69
N ARG A 29 14.47 1.72 1.98
CA ARG A 29 14.14 2.75 2.96
C ARG A 29 13.40 3.94 2.35
N THR A 30 13.14 3.92 1.05
CA THR A 30 12.43 4.99 0.37
C THR A 30 10.97 4.95 0.81
N SER A 31 10.52 6.03 1.42
CA SER A 31 9.12 6.22 1.80
C SER A 31 8.33 6.75 0.62
N LEU A 32 7.37 5.97 0.14
CA LEU A 32 6.53 6.38 -0.99
C LEU A 32 5.75 7.67 -0.68
N ALA A 33 5.12 7.76 0.49
CA ALA A 33 4.34 8.94 0.87
C ALA A 33 5.20 10.18 1.16
N ASP A 34 6.37 10.01 1.80
CA ASP A 34 7.19 11.13 2.29
C ASP A 34 8.24 11.61 1.27
N ASP A 35 8.89 10.68 0.57
CA ASP A 35 9.99 10.96 -0.37
C ASP A 35 9.46 11.25 -1.78
N HIS A 36 8.45 10.50 -2.22
CA HIS A 36 7.85 10.63 -3.55
C HIS A 36 6.47 11.30 -3.57
N GLY A 37 5.86 11.52 -2.41
CA GLY A 37 4.52 12.12 -2.33
C GLY A 37 3.41 11.23 -2.91
N VAL A 38 3.57 9.90 -2.88
CA VAL A 38 2.58 8.97 -3.46
C VAL A 38 1.21 9.15 -2.79
N ASP A 39 0.21 9.45 -3.61
CA ASP A 39 -1.18 9.62 -3.21
C ASP A 39 -1.92 8.28 -3.06
N SER A 40 -3.06 8.32 -2.38
CA SER A 40 -3.93 7.14 -2.21
C SER A 40 -4.41 6.53 -3.53
N LEU A 41 -4.50 7.33 -4.60
CA LEU A 41 -4.87 6.85 -5.93
C LEU A 41 -3.74 6.03 -6.57
N GLU A 42 -2.51 6.52 -6.48
CA GLU A 42 -1.33 5.82 -7.00
C GLU A 42 -1.09 4.53 -6.22
N LEU A 43 -1.26 4.54 -4.88
CA LEU A 43 -1.20 3.33 -4.07
C LEU A 43 -2.26 2.30 -4.44
N MET A 44 -3.49 2.74 -4.76
CA MET A 44 -4.55 1.85 -5.25
C MET A 44 -4.15 1.22 -6.59
N GLU A 45 -3.57 1.98 -7.51
CA GLU A 45 -3.11 1.46 -8.80
C GLU A 45 -1.91 0.50 -8.65
N ILE A 46 -0.93 0.86 -7.83
CA ILE A 46 0.22 0.01 -7.49
C ILE A 46 -0.27 -1.32 -6.92
N GLY A 47 -1.17 -1.28 -5.94
CA GLY A 47 -1.77 -2.48 -5.36
C GLY A 47 -2.48 -3.34 -6.39
N ALA A 48 -3.34 -2.77 -7.21
CA ALA A 48 -4.06 -3.49 -8.26
C ALA A 48 -3.13 -4.12 -9.31
N ARG A 49 -1.98 -3.49 -9.60
CA ARG A 49 -0.95 -4.07 -10.49
C ARG A 49 -0.20 -5.21 -9.80
N LEU A 50 0.19 -5.04 -8.54
CA LEU A 50 0.88 -6.07 -7.76
C LEU A 50 0.01 -7.31 -7.55
N GLU A 51 -1.30 -7.13 -7.27
CA GLU A 51 -2.26 -8.24 -7.15
C GLU A 51 -2.33 -9.06 -8.43
N ARG A 52 -2.38 -8.39 -9.59
CA ARG A 52 -2.40 -9.06 -10.91
C ARG A 52 -1.09 -9.77 -11.23
N THR A 53 0.04 -9.16 -10.90
CA THR A 53 1.37 -9.72 -11.19
C THR A 53 1.68 -10.93 -10.30
N LEU A 54 1.40 -10.80 -9.00
CA LEU A 54 1.75 -11.80 -8.00
C LEU A 54 0.62 -12.80 -7.75
N HIS A 55 -0.56 -12.58 -8.33
CA HIS A 55 -1.80 -13.36 -8.09
C HIS A 55 -2.18 -13.46 -6.61
N LEU A 56 -2.05 -12.33 -5.88
CA LEU A 56 -2.33 -12.22 -4.45
C LEU A 56 -3.54 -11.34 -4.20
N ARG A 57 -4.13 -11.45 -3.00
CA ARG A 57 -5.05 -10.46 -2.45
C ARG A 57 -4.25 -9.48 -1.59
N ILE A 58 -4.21 -8.21 -2.01
CA ILE A 58 -3.50 -7.13 -1.32
C ILE A 58 -4.55 -6.06 -1.00
N ASP A 59 -4.73 -5.79 0.29
CA ASP A 59 -5.60 -4.68 0.69
C ASP A 59 -4.84 -3.36 0.46
N PRO A 60 -5.44 -2.35 -0.19
CA PRO A 60 -4.79 -1.04 -0.36
C PRO A 60 -4.43 -0.40 0.99
N ASP A 61 -5.12 -0.77 2.07
CA ASP A 61 -4.81 -0.32 3.41
C ASP A 61 -3.49 -0.89 3.98
N ASP A 62 -3.12 -2.11 3.58
CA ASP A 62 -1.82 -2.70 3.93
C ASP A 62 -0.69 -1.94 3.23
N LEU A 63 -0.91 -1.53 1.98
CA LEU A 63 0.06 -0.71 1.23
C LEU A 63 0.16 0.71 1.78
N LEU A 64 -0.97 1.31 2.19
CA LEU A 64 -0.99 2.59 2.92
C LEU A 64 -0.28 2.51 4.28
N SER A 65 -0.34 1.36 4.94
CA SER A 65 0.35 1.11 6.21
C SER A 65 1.84 0.82 6.03
N ALA A 66 2.28 0.49 4.81
CA ALA A 66 3.68 0.28 4.50
C ALA A 66 4.42 1.63 4.54
N ARG A 67 5.43 1.72 5.41
CA ARG A 67 6.19 2.96 5.63
C ARG A 67 7.20 3.24 4.53
N ASP A 68 7.70 2.19 3.92
CA ASP A 68 8.77 2.21 2.93
C ASP A 68 8.63 1.01 1.98
N VAL A 69 9.36 1.06 0.87
CA VAL A 69 9.33 0.01 -0.17
C VAL A 69 9.70 -1.36 0.42
N GLY A 70 10.67 -1.41 1.34
CA GLY A 70 11.09 -2.65 2.00
C GLY A 70 9.95 -3.29 2.80
N HIS A 71 9.22 -2.48 3.56
CA HIS A 71 8.06 -2.93 4.33
C HIS A 71 6.97 -3.49 3.42
N ALA A 72 6.69 -2.84 2.29
CA ALA A 72 5.73 -3.35 1.31
C ALA A 72 6.17 -4.72 0.76
N VAL A 73 7.46 -4.88 0.43
CA VAL A 73 8.03 -6.14 -0.05
C VAL A 73 7.93 -7.24 1.01
N ASP A 74 8.26 -6.95 2.26
CA ASP A 74 8.16 -7.91 3.37
C ASP A 74 6.73 -8.37 3.61
N LEU A 75 5.77 -7.45 3.56
CA LEU A 75 4.34 -7.79 3.64
C LEU A 75 3.94 -8.76 2.53
N LEU A 76 4.31 -8.48 1.28
CA LEU A 76 3.98 -9.34 0.15
C LEU A 76 4.67 -10.71 0.23
N HIS A 77 5.93 -10.73 0.64
CA HIS A 77 6.70 -11.97 0.82
C HIS A 77 6.08 -12.86 1.90
N ALA A 78 5.66 -12.28 3.03
CA ALA A 78 4.96 -13.00 4.09
C ALA A 78 3.63 -13.59 3.60
N ARG A 79 2.87 -12.86 2.76
CA ARG A 79 1.59 -13.29 2.20
C ARG A 79 1.74 -14.41 1.16
N LEU A 80 2.83 -14.39 0.39
CA LEU A 80 3.21 -15.48 -0.52
C LEU A 80 3.61 -16.75 0.23
N ALA A 81 4.27 -16.60 1.38
CA ALA A 81 4.63 -17.72 2.24
C ALA A 81 3.41 -18.31 2.97
N ASP A 82 2.49 -17.46 3.43
CA ASP A 82 1.27 -17.86 4.12
C ASP A 82 0.05 -17.01 3.69
N PRO A 83 -0.73 -17.47 2.70
CA PRO A 83 -1.92 -16.74 2.24
C PRO A 83 -3.08 -16.79 3.26
N ALA A 84 -3.01 -17.64 4.30
CA ALA A 84 -4.03 -17.75 5.34
C ALA A 84 -3.96 -16.63 6.39
N THR A 85 -2.76 -16.06 6.63
CA THR A 85 -2.53 -14.90 7.49
C THR A 85 -3.10 -13.59 6.90
N ALA A 86 -3.50 -13.61 5.63
CA ALA A 86 -4.12 -12.50 4.91
C ALA A 86 -5.62 -12.33 5.16
N ALA A 87 -6.23 -13.13 6.06
CA ALA A 87 -7.62 -12.90 6.44
C ALA A 87 -7.77 -11.45 6.93
N PRO A 88 -8.71 -10.67 6.37
CA PRO A 88 -8.83 -9.26 6.69
C PRO A 88 -9.01 -9.14 8.21
N ARG A 89 -8.17 -8.35 8.88
CA ARG A 89 -8.56 -7.83 10.18
C ARG A 89 -9.85 -7.07 9.92
N SER A 90 -10.97 -7.63 10.35
CA SER A 90 -12.24 -6.92 10.40
C SER A 90 -11.99 -5.58 11.07
N ARG A 91 -11.97 -4.50 10.29
CA ARG A 91 -12.21 -3.16 10.82
C ARG A 91 -13.61 -3.20 11.44
N PRO A 92 -13.80 -2.90 12.73
CA PRO A 92 -15.03 -2.24 13.08
C PRO A 92 -14.98 -0.89 12.35
N ALA A 93 -15.89 -0.67 11.42
CA ALA A 93 -16.18 0.66 10.91
C ALA A 93 -16.53 1.54 12.13
N GLY A 94 -15.60 2.42 12.51
CA GLY A 94 -15.67 3.15 13.76
C GLY A 94 -14.83 4.43 13.72
N ALA A 95 -14.79 5.10 12.57
CA ALA A 95 -14.47 6.52 12.52
C ALA A 95 -15.77 7.24 12.18
N VAL A 96 -16.54 7.52 13.24
CA VAL A 96 -17.61 8.52 13.20
C VAL A 96 -16.96 9.82 12.78
N ILE A 97 -17.26 10.28 11.56
CA ILE A 97 -17.01 11.66 11.20
C ILE A 97 -18.05 12.44 12.01
N ASP A 98 -17.61 13.03 13.13
CA ASP A 98 -18.41 13.96 13.92
C ASP A 98 -18.64 15.19 13.03
N LEU A 99 -19.71 15.13 12.24
CA LEU A 99 -20.27 16.30 11.59
C LEU A 99 -20.98 17.08 12.69
N VAL A 100 -20.26 17.94 13.40
CA VAL A 100 -20.85 18.94 14.28
C VAL A 100 -21.89 19.73 13.45
N PRO A 101 -23.20 19.69 13.78
CA PRO A 101 -24.11 20.67 13.24
C PRO A 101 -23.91 21.97 14.02
N ALA A 102 -23.60 23.05 13.31
CA ALA A 102 -23.56 24.39 13.88
C ALA A 102 -24.92 24.72 14.53
N PRO A 103 -24.95 25.31 15.73
CA PRO A 103 -26.21 25.69 16.36
C PRO A 103 -26.87 26.82 15.56
N GLU A 104 -28.09 26.58 15.11
CA GLU A 104 -29.01 27.59 14.59
C GLU A 104 -29.35 28.56 15.74
N GLY A 105 -28.66 29.70 15.77
CA GLY A 105 -28.92 30.78 16.70
C GLY A 105 -30.09 31.63 16.21
N ALA A 106 -31.25 31.39 16.83
CA ALA A 106 -32.41 32.27 16.77
C ALA A 106 -32.08 33.65 17.38
N ALA A 107 -32.38 34.71 16.61
CA ALA A 107 -32.81 36.02 17.11
C ALA A 107 -33.48 36.81 15.97
#